data_AF-E4U2J6-F1
#
_entry.id   AF-E4U2J6-F1
#
_cell.length_a   1.000
_cell.length_b   1.000
_cell.length_c   1.000
_cell.angle_alpha   90.00
_cell.angle_beta   90.00
_cell.angle_gamma   90.00
#
_symmetry.space_group_name_H-M   'P 1'
#
loop_
_entity.id
_entity.type
_entity.pdbx_description
1 polymer ?
#
loop_
_entity_poly.entity_id
_entity_poly.type
_entity_poly.pdbx_seq_one_letter_code
_entity_poly.pdbx_strand_id
1 'polypeptide(L)'
;MKTEILLSYTLFCIFGLGSAFAQEDPKILFEQKCSVCHLKQRPAYEEMKTLIAPPIMGVMTHVKDAKATKIDAVNFIADYIFEPTPAKALCMKQSIERFGLMPSQKGNLSKEEAISVAGYLYENFGY
;
A
#
# COMPACT_ATOMS: atom_id res chain seq x y z
N MET A 1 12.58 -54.17 -46.90
CA MET A 1 12.97 -52.75 -47.03
C MET A 1 11.78 -51.95 -47.53
N LYS A 2 10.93 -51.46 -46.62
CA LYS A 2 9.93 -50.42 -46.89
C LYS A 2 9.86 -49.56 -45.64
N THR A 3 10.43 -48.38 -45.78
CA THR A 3 10.48 -47.30 -44.82
C THR A 3 9.26 -46.44 -45.12
N GLU A 4 8.36 -46.23 -44.17
CA GLU A 4 7.47 -45.06 -44.18
C GLU A 4 7.31 -44.63 -42.72
N ILE A 5 7.86 -43.46 -42.46
CA ILE A 5 8.05 -42.85 -41.15
C ILE A 5 6.72 -42.19 -40.78
N LEU A 6 6.08 -42.68 -39.72
CA LEU A 6 4.95 -42.03 -39.07
C LEU A 6 5.44 -40.72 -38.44
N LEU A 7 5.23 -39.60 -39.13
CA LEU A 7 5.35 -38.25 -38.58
C LEU A 7 4.24 -38.04 -37.54
N SER A 8 4.57 -38.37 -36.30
CA SER A 8 3.82 -37.96 -35.12
C SER A 8 3.97 -36.44 -34.96
N TYR A 9 2.97 -35.69 -35.41
CA TYR A 9 2.80 -34.28 -35.03
C TYR A 9 2.34 -34.23 -33.57
N THR A 10 3.28 -34.36 -32.64
CA THR A 10 3.05 -33.94 -31.25
C THR A 10 2.91 -32.42 -31.23
N LEU A 11 1.67 -31.96 -31.27
CA LEU A 11 1.27 -30.59 -30.97
C LEU A 11 1.64 -30.31 -29.51
N PHE A 12 2.84 -29.77 -29.29
CA PHE A 12 3.29 -29.30 -28.00
C PHE A 12 2.61 -27.97 -27.71
N CYS A 13 1.35 -28.02 -27.27
CA CYS A 13 0.69 -26.88 -26.63
C CYS A 13 1.37 -26.66 -25.28
N ILE A 14 2.40 -25.82 -25.27
CA ILE A 14 2.89 -25.19 -24.05
C ILE A 14 1.77 -24.27 -23.58
N PHE A 15 0.89 -24.82 -22.73
CA PHE A 15 -0.03 -24.02 -21.94
C PHE A 15 0.84 -23.22 -20.97
N GLY A 16 1.22 -22.01 -21.39
CA GLY A 16 1.81 -21.01 -20.50
C GLY A 16 0.77 -20.68 -19.44
N LEU A 17 0.82 -21.39 -18.32
CA LEU A 17 0.07 -21.08 -17.11
C LEU A 17 0.69 -19.82 -16.52
N GLY A 18 0.36 -18.66 -17.10
CA GLY A 18 0.57 -17.38 -16.44
C GLY A 18 -0.30 -17.37 -15.20
N SER A 19 0.29 -17.64 -14.03
CA SER A 19 -0.38 -17.42 -12.76
C SER A 19 -0.73 -15.94 -12.66
N ALA A 20 -1.99 -15.61 -12.90
CA ALA A 20 -2.53 -14.32 -12.49
C ALA A 20 -2.47 -14.30 -10.96
N PHE A 21 -1.47 -13.63 -10.39
CA PHE A 21 -1.44 -13.36 -8.96
C PHE A 21 -2.70 -12.52 -8.65
N ALA A 22 -3.60 -13.07 -7.85
CA ALA A 22 -4.76 -12.32 -7.39
C ALA A 22 -4.26 -11.15 -6.52
N GLN A 23 -4.57 -9.93 -6.95
CA GLN A 23 -4.30 -8.74 -6.14
C GLN A 23 -5.23 -8.76 -4.93
N GLU A 24 -4.66 -8.63 -3.73
CA GLU A 24 -5.44 -8.57 -2.50
C GLU A 24 -6.32 -7.32 -2.48
N ASP A 25 -7.53 -7.46 -1.92
CA ASP A 25 -8.44 -6.33 -1.72
C ASP A 25 -7.74 -5.25 -0.88
N PRO A 26 -7.73 -3.98 -1.34
CA PRO A 26 -6.93 -2.95 -0.68
C PRO A 26 -7.43 -2.56 0.72
N LYS A 27 -8.72 -2.77 1.01
CA LYS A 27 -9.24 -2.60 2.37
C LYS A 27 -8.71 -3.71 3.28
N ILE A 28 -8.72 -4.96 2.80
CA ILE A 28 -8.14 -6.09 3.55
C ILE A 28 -6.64 -5.87 3.78
N LEU A 29 -5.92 -5.42 2.76
CA LEU A 29 -4.50 -5.08 2.84
C LEU A 29 -4.22 -4.02 3.93
N PHE A 30 -5.04 -2.95 3.98
CA PHE A 30 -4.95 -1.96 5.05
C PHE A 30 -5.22 -2.58 6.44
N GLU A 31 -6.22 -3.44 6.54
CA GLU A 31 -6.58 -4.12 7.80
C GLU A 31 -5.46 -5.02 8.32
N GLN A 32 -4.79 -5.74 7.44
CA GLN A 32 -3.72 -6.65 7.83
C GLN A 32 -2.39 -5.94 8.10
N LYS A 33 -2.02 -4.97 7.25
CA LYS A 33 -0.65 -4.43 7.25
C LYS A 33 -0.52 -3.04 7.85
N CYS A 34 -1.59 -2.24 7.86
CA CYS A 34 -1.53 -0.84 8.30
C CYS A 34 -2.27 -0.62 9.63
N SER A 35 -3.35 -1.36 9.88
CA SER A 35 -4.17 -1.23 11.09
C SER A 35 -3.50 -1.75 12.36
N VAL A 36 -2.34 -2.40 12.23
CA VAL A 36 -1.47 -2.74 13.36
C VAL A 36 -1.02 -1.50 14.15
N CYS A 37 -0.95 -0.34 13.48
CA CYS A 37 -0.61 0.93 14.13
C CYS A 37 -1.65 2.03 13.85
N HIS A 38 -2.17 2.12 12.63
CA HIS A 38 -3.04 3.22 12.22
C HIS A 38 -4.52 2.90 12.43
N LEU A 39 -5.19 3.71 13.25
CA LEU A 39 -6.64 3.62 13.40
C LEU A 39 -7.38 4.19 12.20
N LYS A 40 -8.43 3.48 11.75
CA LYS A 40 -9.36 3.93 10.71
C LYS A 40 -10.27 5.06 11.20
N GLN A 41 -10.74 4.91 12.43
CA GLN A 41 -11.73 5.79 13.02
C GLN A 41 -11.06 6.88 13.84
N ARG A 42 -11.76 8.01 13.99
CA ARG A 42 -11.36 9.05 14.92
C ARG A 42 -11.55 8.50 16.35
N PRO A 43 -10.48 8.32 17.13
CA PRO A 43 -10.59 7.84 18.50
C PRO A 43 -11.17 8.94 19.41
N ALA A 44 -11.64 8.53 20.59
CA ALA A 44 -11.98 9.46 21.65
C ALA A 44 -10.73 10.20 22.17
N TYR A 45 -10.93 11.33 22.85
CA TYR A 45 -9.81 12.16 23.34
C TYR A 45 -8.87 11.41 24.29
N GLU A 46 -9.42 10.55 25.16
CA GLU A 46 -8.59 9.78 26.10
C GLU A 46 -7.81 8.67 25.38
N GLU A 47 -8.41 8.03 24.38
CA GLU A 47 -7.76 7.01 23.54
C GLU A 47 -6.66 7.60 22.67
N MET A 48 -6.76 8.89 22.29
CA MET A 48 -5.70 9.55 21.54
C MET A 48 -4.37 9.41 22.26
N LYS A 49 -4.32 9.51 23.59
CA LYS A 49 -3.07 9.55 24.38
C LYS A 49 -2.24 8.27 24.28
N THR A 50 -2.86 7.13 23.99
CA THR A 50 -2.20 5.82 23.96
C THR A 50 -1.82 5.35 22.57
N LEU A 51 -2.16 6.13 21.53
CA LEU A 51 -1.83 5.77 20.16
C LEU A 51 -0.33 5.80 19.89
N ILE A 52 0.14 4.78 19.19
CA ILE A 52 1.53 4.66 18.73
C ILE A 52 1.74 5.26 17.33
N ALA A 53 0.67 5.52 16.59
CA ALA A 53 0.69 6.16 15.27
C ALA A 53 -0.53 7.07 15.10
N PRO A 54 -0.45 8.09 14.22
CA PRO A 54 -1.58 8.97 13.97
C PRO A 54 -2.74 8.21 13.31
N PRO A 55 -4.00 8.52 13.64
CA PRO A 55 -5.16 8.00 12.91
C PRO A 55 -5.09 8.34 11.43
N ILE A 56 -5.48 7.40 10.58
CA ILE A 56 -5.29 7.52 9.13
C ILE A 56 -6.08 8.68 8.52
N MET A 57 -7.22 9.03 9.13
CA MET A 57 -8.00 10.21 8.77
C MET A 57 -7.16 11.50 8.81
N GLY A 58 -6.39 11.71 9.88
CA GLY A 58 -5.56 12.91 10.02
C GLY A 58 -4.37 12.90 9.05
N VAL A 59 -3.75 11.74 8.84
CA VAL A 59 -2.67 11.58 7.85
C VAL A 59 -3.18 11.95 6.46
N MET A 60 -4.33 11.42 6.06
CA MET A 60 -4.87 11.63 4.72
C MET A 60 -5.36 13.05 4.48
N THR A 61 -5.83 13.77 5.51
CA THR A 61 -6.09 15.21 5.39
C THR A 61 -4.82 15.96 5.00
N HIS A 62 -3.70 15.75 5.70
CA HIS A 62 -2.44 16.42 5.36
C HIS A 62 -1.90 16.02 3.98
N VAL A 63 -2.11 14.77 3.56
CA VAL A 63 -1.73 14.33 2.21
C VAL A 63 -2.56 15.06 1.15
N LYS A 64 -3.88 15.14 1.33
CA LYS A 64 -4.79 15.82 0.38
C LYS A 64 -4.55 17.33 0.32
N ASP A 65 -4.24 17.96 1.46
CA ASP A 65 -3.87 19.38 1.51
C ASP A 65 -2.58 19.66 0.72
N ALA A 66 -1.62 18.74 0.77
CA ALA A 66 -0.30 18.92 0.15
C ALA A 66 -0.22 18.43 -1.30
N LYS A 67 -1.16 17.60 -1.76
CA LYS A 67 -1.12 16.94 -3.07
C LYS A 67 -2.37 17.28 -3.87
N ALA A 68 -2.17 18.01 -4.96
CA ALA A 68 -3.25 18.54 -5.78
C ALA A 68 -4.10 17.45 -6.47
N THR A 69 -3.52 16.28 -6.72
CA THR A 69 -4.20 15.19 -7.44
C THR A 69 -4.11 13.86 -6.69
N LYS A 70 -5.07 12.98 -6.97
CA LYS A 70 -5.04 11.58 -6.53
C LYS A 70 -3.73 10.89 -6.89
N ILE A 71 -3.24 11.11 -8.11
CA ILE A 71 -2.01 10.47 -8.61
C ILE A 71 -0.81 10.91 -7.77
N ASP A 72 -0.69 12.20 -7.47
CA ASP A 72 0.39 12.73 -6.65
C ASP A 72 0.32 12.22 -5.21
N ALA A 73 -0.88 12.13 -4.65
CA ALA A 73 -1.11 11.57 -3.32
C ALA A 73 -0.73 10.08 -3.26
N VAL A 74 -1.19 9.28 -4.22
CA VAL A 74 -0.88 7.85 -4.29
C VAL A 74 0.61 7.61 -4.46
N ASN A 75 1.25 8.34 -5.36
CA ASN A 75 2.70 8.24 -5.59
C ASN A 75 3.49 8.64 -4.34
N PHE A 76 3.08 9.72 -3.67
CA PHE A 76 3.69 10.15 -2.43
C PHE A 76 3.57 9.10 -1.32
N ILE A 77 2.36 8.57 -1.09
CA ILE A 77 2.13 7.56 -0.04
C ILE A 77 2.94 6.30 -0.34
N ALA A 78 2.91 5.81 -1.58
CA ALA A 78 3.65 4.61 -1.97
C ALA A 78 5.17 4.78 -1.79
N ASP A 79 5.72 5.95 -2.13
CA ASP A 79 7.13 6.28 -1.87
C ASP A 79 7.43 6.35 -0.37
N TYR A 80 6.61 7.05 0.40
CA TYR A 80 6.80 7.23 1.84
C TYR A 80 6.68 5.92 2.63
N ILE A 81 5.83 4.98 2.20
CA ILE A 81 5.73 3.63 2.80
C ILE A 81 7.08 2.90 2.76
N PHE A 82 7.85 3.05 1.68
CA PHE A 82 9.14 2.36 1.52
C PHE A 82 10.32 3.17 2.03
N GLU A 83 10.28 4.49 1.87
CA GLU A 83 11.37 5.38 2.26
C GLU A 83 10.83 6.58 3.06
N PRO A 84 10.32 6.33 4.27
CA PRO A 84 9.91 7.39 5.16
C PRO A 84 11.17 8.14 5.61
N THR A 85 11.15 9.46 5.49
CA THR A 85 12.21 10.35 6.00
C THR A 85 11.59 11.59 6.62
N PRO A 86 12.26 12.25 7.58
CA PRO A 86 11.76 13.51 8.13
C PRO A 86 11.53 14.59 7.07
N ALA A 87 12.36 14.62 6.01
CA ALA A 87 12.24 15.58 4.93
C ALA A 87 11.01 15.35 4.03
N LYS A 88 10.54 14.10 3.92
CA LYS A 88 9.33 13.75 3.16
C LYS A 88 8.05 13.83 4.00
N ALA A 89 8.15 13.93 5.32
CA ALA A 89 7.00 13.93 6.20
C ALA A 89 6.13 15.18 5.98
N LEU A 90 4.84 14.97 5.70
CA LEU A 90 3.87 16.06 5.52
C LEU A 90 3.18 16.46 6.83
N CYS A 91 3.14 15.55 7.81
CA CYS A 91 2.59 15.85 9.11
C CYS A 91 3.51 16.81 9.87
N MET A 92 2.91 17.59 10.79
CA MET A 92 3.65 18.61 11.54
C MET A 92 4.79 18.00 12.36
N LYS A 93 5.84 18.79 12.65
CA LYS A 93 7.01 18.37 13.45
C LYS A 93 6.62 17.71 14.77
N GLN A 94 5.57 18.23 15.43
CA GLN A 94 5.02 17.70 16.68
C GLN A 94 4.49 16.26 16.52
N SER A 95 4.00 15.90 15.33
CA SER A 95 3.58 14.51 15.05
C SER A 95 4.77 13.56 15.02
N ILE A 96 5.91 13.98 14.45
CA ILE A 96 7.14 13.18 14.45
C ILE A 96 7.72 13.10 15.86
N GLU A 97 7.74 14.21 16.60
CA GLU A 97 8.19 14.23 18.00
C GLU A 97 7.37 13.29 18.89
N ARG A 98 6.08 13.16 18.58
CA ARG A 98 5.15 12.32 19.33
C ARG A 98 5.17 10.84 18.92
N PHE A 99 5.04 10.55 17.63
CA PHE A 99 4.84 9.19 17.12
C PHE A 99 6.12 8.57 16.55
N GLY A 100 7.18 9.36 16.42
CA GLY A 100 8.34 8.99 15.62
C GLY A 100 8.05 9.02 14.13
N LEU A 101 8.99 8.46 13.37
CA LEU A 101 8.84 8.27 11.94
C LEU A 101 8.18 6.92 11.66
N MET A 102 7.31 6.86 10.65
CA MET A 102 6.73 5.59 10.20
C MET A 102 7.86 4.60 9.86
N PRO A 103 7.81 3.34 10.32
CA PRO A 103 8.77 2.33 9.90
C PRO A 103 8.65 2.00 8.41
N SER A 104 9.79 1.83 7.74
CA SER A 104 9.81 1.37 6.35
C SER A 104 9.14 0.01 6.21
N GLN A 105 8.33 -0.17 5.17
CA GLN A 105 7.69 -1.43 4.83
C GLN A 105 8.41 -2.20 3.71
N LYS A 106 9.68 -1.88 3.43
CA LYS A 106 10.52 -2.65 2.52
C LYS A 106 10.57 -4.11 2.98
N GLY A 107 10.18 -5.03 2.09
CA GLY A 107 10.10 -6.46 2.39
C GLY A 107 8.77 -6.94 2.98
N ASN A 108 7.90 -6.02 3.44
CA ASN A 108 6.57 -6.35 3.98
C ASN A 108 5.44 -6.10 2.96
N LEU A 109 5.65 -5.17 2.01
CA LEU A 109 4.73 -4.85 0.93
C LEU A 109 5.42 -4.90 -0.43
N SER A 110 4.70 -5.33 -1.45
CA SER A 110 5.08 -5.09 -2.85
C SER A 110 4.74 -3.66 -3.27
N LYS A 111 5.31 -3.22 -4.40
CA LYS A 111 5.02 -1.88 -4.95
C LYS A 111 3.55 -1.76 -5.36
N GLU A 112 2.99 -2.82 -5.94
CA GLU A 112 1.61 -2.90 -6.39
C GLU A 112 0.64 -2.83 -5.20
N GLU A 113 0.95 -3.55 -4.11
CA GLU A 113 0.22 -3.46 -2.85
C GLU A 113 0.27 -2.05 -2.27
N ALA A 114 1.44 -1.41 -2.24
CA ALA A 114 1.60 -0.04 -1.73
C ALA A 114 0.76 0.98 -2.53
N ILE A 115 0.75 0.86 -3.86
CA ILE A 115 -0.09 1.70 -4.74
C ILE A 115 -1.58 1.42 -4.50
N SER A 116 -1.94 0.14 -4.37
CA SER A 116 -3.32 -0.31 -4.15
C SER A 116 -3.88 0.23 -2.83
N VAL A 117 -3.15 0.07 -1.72
CA VAL A 117 -3.56 0.57 -0.40
C VAL A 117 -3.56 2.10 -0.38
N ALA A 118 -2.57 2.78 -0.99
CA ALA A 118 -2.56 4.23 -1.09
C ALA A 118 -3.79 4.78 -1.84
N GLY A 119 -4.21 4.09 -2.91
CA GLY A 119 -5.44 4.42 -3.64
C GLY A 119 -6.68 4.29 -2.76
N TYR A 120 -6.80 3.18 -2.03
CA TYR A 120 -7.88 2.98 -1.05
C TYR A 120 -7.88 4.07 0.02
N LEU A 121 -6.70 4.44 0.54
CA LEU A 121 -6.58 5.48 1.55
C LEU A 121 -7.09 6.83 1.07
N TYR A 122 -6.72 7.22 -0.16
CA TYR A 122 -7.15 8.47 -0.78
C TYR A 122 -8.67 8.55 -0.94
N GLU A 123 -9.31 7.47 -1.36
CA GLU A 123 -10.76 7.43 -1.62
C GLU A 123 -11.60 7.39 -0.34
N ASN A 124 -11.06 6.86 0.77
CA ASN A 124 -11.87 6.52 1.94
C ASN A 124 -11.57 7.37 3.18
N PHE A 125 -10.48 8.13 3.19
CA PHE A 125 -10.06 8.91 4.37
C PHE A 125 -9.57 10.32 4.02
N GLY A 126 -9.52 11.17 5.04
CA GLY A 126 -9.26 12.61 4.88
C GLY A 126 -10.51 13.37 4.44
N TYR A 127 -10.48 14.69 4.61
CA TYR A 127 -11.54 15.60 4.19
C TYR A 127 -11.36 16.06 2.75
#